data_AF-G1UZ54-F1
#
_entry.id   AF-G1UZ54-F1
#
_cell.length_a   1.000
_cell.length_b   1.000
_cell.length_c   1.000
_cell.angle_alpha   90.00
_cell.angle_beta   90.00
_cell.angle_gamma   90.00
#
_symmetry.space_group_name_H-M   'P 1'
#
loop_
_entity.id
_entity.type
_entity.pdbx_description
1 polymer ?
#
loop_
_entity_poly.entity_id
_entity_poly.type
_entity_poly.pdbx_seq_one_letter_code
_entity_poly.pdbx_strand_id
1 'polypeptide(L)' 'MKNFRSALLAAALSLVVAAGSATAAQATTKIRVGASPTPHAEILKVANDVLKPQGYELQIIEYSDYVQPNMAL' A
#
# COMPACT_ATOMS: atom_id res chain seq x y z
N MET A 1 -26.37 -13.38 -43.38
CA MET A 1 -26.35 -13.47 -41.90
C MET A 1 -25.11 -14.21 -41.36
N LYS A 2 -23.93 -14.14 -42.01
CA LYS A 2 -22.73 -14.91 -41.60
C LYS A 2 -21.70 -14.08 -40.81
N ASN A 3 -21.91 -12.76 -40.75
CA ASN A 3 -20.99 -11.75 -40.24
C ASN A 3 -21.42 -11.16 -38.88
N PHE A 4 -22.71 -11.31 -38.51
CA PHE A 4 -23.25 -10.84 -37.22
C PHE A 4 -22.79 -11.71 -36.04
N ARG A 5 -22.58 -13.01 -36.25
CA ARG A 5 -22.09 -13.94 -35.21
C ARG A 5 -20.63 -13.68 -34.86
N SER A 6 -19.80 -13.33 -35.84
CA SER A 6 -18.40 -12.95 -35.61
C SER A 6 -18.24 -11.60 -34.91
N ALA A 7 -19.15 -10.65 -35.15
CA ALA A 7 -19.18 -9.37 -34.43
C ALA A 7 -19.59 -9.54 -32.95
N LEU A 8 -20.53 -10.44 -32.66
CA LEU A 8 -20.93 -10.76 -31.29
C LEU A 8 -19.80 -11.46 -30.50
N LEU A 9 -19.05 -12.34 -31.17
CA LEU A 9 -17.91 -13.05 -30.57
C LEU A 9 -16.73 -12.12 -30.29
N ALA A 10 -16.47 -11.15 -31.17
CA ALA A 10 -15.44 -10.13 -30.97
C ALA A 10 -15.80 -9.15 -29.84
N ALA A 11 -17.07 -8.80 -29.69
CA ALA A 11 -17.58 -7.99 -28.57
C ALA A 11 -17.53 -8.73 -27.22
N ALA A 12 -17.79 -10.04 -27.22
CA ALA A 12 -17.66 -10.87 -26.02
C ALA A 12 -16.18 -11.04 -25.60
N LEU A 13 -15.26 -11.16 -26.56
CA LEU A 13 -13.83 -11.32 -26.27
C LEU A 13 -13.19 -10.03 -25.74
N SER A 14 -13.63 -8.86 -26.21
CA SER A 14 -13.17 -7.56 -25.71
C SER A 14 -13.65 -7.27 -24.28
N LEU A 15 -14.81 -7.82 -23.87
CA LEU A 15 -15.30 -7.71 -22.49
C LEU A 15 -14.51 -8.60 -21.50
N VAL A 16 -13.98 -9.74 -21.96
CA VAL A 16 -13.12 -10.64 -21.15
C VAL A 16 -11.74 -10.05 -20.93
N VAL A 17 -11.17 -9.34 -21.92
CA VAL A 17 -9.86 -8.67 -21.77
C VAL A 17 -9.94 -7.46 -20.82
N ALA A 18 -11.06 -6.75 -20.77
CA ALA A 18 -11.26 -5.65 -19.82
C ALA A 18 -11.42 -6.12 -18.36
N ALA A 19 -11.94 -7.34 -18.14
CA ALA A 19 -12.14 -7.91 -16.81
C ALA A 19 -10.87 -8.54 -16.18
N GLY A 20 -9.81 -8.75 -16.98
CA GLY A 20 -8.55 -9.38 -16.53
C GLY A 20 -7.54 -8.43 -15.90
N SER A 21 -7.79 -7.11 -15.89
CA SER A 21 -6.90 -6.11 -15.31
C SER A 21 -7.30 -5.74 -13.87
N ALA A 22 -7.60 -6.75 -13.06
CA ALA A 22 -7.57 -6.58 -11.62
C ALA A 22 -6.10 -6.47 -11.20
N THR A 23 -5.55 -5.27 -11.30
CA THR A 23 -4.26 -4.92 -10.71
C THR A 23 -4.37 -5.27 -9.24
N ALA A 24 -3.72 -6.36 -8.81
CA ALA A 24 -3.69 -6.76 -7.43
C ALA A 24 -3.10 -5.59 -6.65
N ALA A 25 -3.94 -4.86 -5.91
CA ALA A 25 -3.50 -3.77 -5.08
C ALA A 25 -2.45 -4.34 -4.12
N GLN A 26 -1.21 -3.89 -4.26
CA GLN A 26 -0.13 -4.36 -3.42
C GLN A 26 -0.44 -3.92 -2.00
N ALA A 27 -0.74 -4.89 -1.13
CA ALA A 27 -1.16 -4.61 0.23
C ALA A 27 -0.08 -3.81 0.95
N THR A 28 -0.42 -2.62 1.41
CA THR A 28 0.49 -1.78 2.19
C THR A 28 0.73 -2.42 3.54
N THR A 29 1.99 -2.69 3.85
CA THR A 29 2.41 -3.22 5.15
C THR A 29 2.58 -2.07 6.15
N LYS A 30 1.83 -2.11 7.25
CA LYS A 30 1.91 -1.10 8.32
C LYS A 30 2.95 -1.51 9.35
N ILE A 31 3.88 -0.60 9.68
CA ILE A 31 4.94 -0.81 10.66
C ILE A 31 4.74 0.18 11.81
N ARG A 32 4.56 -0.32 13.04
CA ARG A 32 4.44 0.51 14.24
C ARG A 32 5.81 0.73 14.87
N VAL A 33 6.14 1.97 15.18
CA VAL A 33 7.44 2.34 15.76
C VAL A 33 7.24 3.35 16.89
N GLY A 34 7.71 3.02 18.08
CA GLY A 34 7.83 3.95 19.19
C GLY A 34 9.12 4.76 19.13
N ALA A 35 9.04 6.07 19.26
CA ALA A 35 10.22 6.95 19.16
C ALA A 35 10.10 8.21 20.03
N SER A 36 11.22 8.80 20.44
CA SER A 36 11.18 10.13 21.08
C SER A 36 10.87 11.23 20.05
N PRO A 37 10.20 12.34 20.46
CA PRO A 37 9.76 13.39 19.53
C PRO A 37 10.90 13.96 18.67
N THR A 38 12.02 14.29 19.30
CA THR A 38 13.20 14.84 18.64
C THR A 38 14.46 14.05 19.02
N PRO A 39 15.35 13.71 18.08
CA PRO A 39 15.21 13.85 16.61
C PRO A 39 14.49 12.66 15.95
N HIS A 40 14.15 11.61 16.71
CA HIS A 40 13.79 10.30 16.13
C HIS A 40 12.47 10.31 15.34
N ALA A 41 11.39 10.90 15.87
CA ALA A 41 10.12 10.96 15.15
C ALA A 41 10.22 11.81 13.87
N GLU A 42 11.05 12.85 13.86
CA GLU A 42 11.30 13.68 12.68
C GLU A 42 12.01 12.89 11.57
N ILE A 43 13.05 12.13 11.92
CA ILE A 43 13.74 11.24 10.98
C ILE A 43 12.78 10.19 10.43
N LEU A 44 11.95 9.60 11.29
CA LEU A 44 10.97 8.60 10.87
C LEU A 44 9.88 9.18 9.95
N LYS A 45 9.51 10.46 10.08
CA LYS A 45 8.59 11.12 9.15
C LYS A 45 9.18 11.18 7.73
N VAL A 46 10.46 11.54 7.61
CA VAL A 46 11.15 11.53 6.32
C VAL A 46 11.29 10.10 5.77
N ALA A 47 11.63 9.13 6.63
CA ALA A 47 11.72 7.73 6.24
C ALA A 47 10.37 7.16 5.75
N ASN A 48 9.25 7.57 6.35
CA ASN A 48 7.92 7.16 5.93
C ASN A 48 7.62 7.55 4.48
N ASP A 49 8.04 8.74 4.06
CA ASP A 49 7.82 9.20 2.68
C ASP A 49 8.66 8.42 1.66
N VAL A 50 9.83 7.91 2.06
CA VAL A 50 10.66 7.01 1.24
C VAL A 50 10.06 5.60 1.17
N LEU A 51 9.40 5.16 2.23
CA LEU A 51 8.86 3.80 2.38
C LEU A 51 7.46 3.61 1.78
N LYS A 52 6.63 4.66 1.72
CA LYS A 52 5.28 4.62 1.10
C LYS A 52 5.28 4.07 -0.33
N PRO A 53 6.15 4.53 -1.26
CA PRO A 53 6.22 3.98 -2.61
C PRO A 53 6.62 2.50 -2.66
N GLN A 54 7.28 2.01 -1.62
CA GLN A 54 7.72 0.62 -1.50
C GLN A 54 6.64 -0.29 -0.89
N GLY A 55 5.46 0.25 -0.61
CA GLY A 55 4.35 -0.50 -0.01
C GLY A 55 4.42 -0.60 1.51
N TYR A 56 5.14 0.30 2.18
CA TYR A 56 5.22 0.34 3.64
C TYR A 56 4.70 1.68 4.20
N GLU A 57 4.01 1.62 5.33
CA GLU A 57 3.50 2.82 6.03
C GLU A 57 3.94 2.77 7.49
N LEU A 58 4.67 3.81 7.93
CA LEU A 58 5.10 3.95 9.32
C LEU A 58 4.00 4.59 10.18
N GLN A 59 3.64 3.93 11.28
CA GLN A 59 2.85 4.47 12.38
C GLN A 59 3.79 4.84 13.52
N ILE A 60 4.08 6.14 13.65
CA ILE A 60 5.02 6.67 14.64
C ILE A 60 4.25 7.00 15.91
N ILE A 61 4.65 6.40 17.03
CA ILE A 61 4.10 6.68 18.36
C ILE A 61 5.18 7.41 19.15
N GLU A 62 4.89 8.66 19.53
CA GLU A 62 5.84 9.49 20.25
C GLU A 62 5.79 9.18 21.76
N TYR A 63 6.95 8.88 22.34
CA TYR A 63 7.12 8.60 23.77
C TYR A 63 8.04 9.64 24.42
N SER A 64 7.71 10.06 25.64
CA SER A 64 8.49 11.05 26.40
C SER A 64 9.49 10.42 27.37
N ASP A 65 9.43 9.09 27.55
CA ASP A 65 10.30 8.31 28.44
C ASP A 65 10.92 7.09 27.73
N TYR A 66 11.85 6.42 28.41
CA TYR A 66 12.62 5.29 27.88
C TYR A 66 12.13 3.91 28.34
N VAL A 67 11.04 3.84 29.12
CA VAL A 67 10.49 2.59 29.63
C VAL A 67 9.33 2.13 28.77
N GLN A 68 8.38 3.04 28.50
CA GLN A 68 7.19 2.77 27.71
C GLN A 68 7.48 2.23 26.31
N PRO A 69 8.48 2.73 25.55
CA PRO A 69 8.81 2.16 24.25
C PRO A 69 9.19 0.68 24.35
N ASN A 70 10.01 0.30 25.33
CA ASN A 70 10.50 -1.07 25.48
C ASN A 70 9.42 -2.05 25.90
N MET A 71 8.39 -1.60 26.63
CA MET A 71 7.24 -2.45 26.99
C MET A 71 6.25 -2.66 25.84
N ALA A 72 6.32 -1.84 24.79
CA ALA A 72 5.41 -1.87 23.65
C ALA A 72 5.95 -2.65 22.43
N LEU A 73 7.21 -3.12 22.50
CA LEU A 73 7.90 -3.92 21.47
C LEU A 73 7.64 -5.41 21.67
#